data_AF-A0ABD2ML94-F1
#
_entry.id   AF-A0ABD2ML94-F1
#
_cell.length_a   1.000
_cell.length_b   1.000
_cell.length_c   1.000
_cell.angle_alpha   90.00
_cell.angle_beta   90.00
_cell.angle_gamma   90.00
#
_symmetry.space_group_name_H-M   'P 1'
#
loop_
_entity.id
_entity.type
_entity.pdbx_description
1 polymer ?
#
loop_
_entity_poly.entity_id
_entity_poly.type
_entity_poly.pdbx_seq_one_letter_code
_entity_poly.pdbx_strand_id
1 'polypeptide(L)'
;MVAAPSHPQNVGPCMWVPLSVYTAMTKQNQTYMYLLSYMDLWETADNLVFNGGYTEFFIELDRLCKPLTLHSSLTDLVTYIRKGIEKLKKES
;
A
#
# COMPACT_ATOMS: atom_id res chain seq x y z
N MET A 1 57.30 4.90 -13.65
CA MET A 1 56.05 4.65 -14.40
C MET A 1 55.18 3.77 -13.52
N VAL A 2 54.07 4.30 -13.00
CA VAL A 2 53.07 3.47 -12.29
C VAL A 2 51.74 3.70 -13.00
N ALA A 3 51.24 2.67 -13.67
CA ALA A 3 49.96 2.70 -14.35
C ALA A 3 48.83 2.58 -13.31
N ALA A 4 47.86 3.50 -13.36
CA ALA A 4 46.62 3.39 -12.59
C ALA A 4 45.69 2.37 -13.30
N PRO A 5 44.99 1.50 -12.56
CA PRO A 5 44.05 0.58 -13.16
C PRO A 5 42.78 1.33 -13.56
N SER A 6 42.49 1.40 -14.87
CA SER A 6 41.21 1.83 -15.40
C SER A 6 40.18 0.72 -15.18
N HIS A 7 39.38 0.83 -14.13
CA HIS A 7 38.18 0.02 -13.96
C HIS A 7 37.05 0.67 -14.77
N PRO A 8 36.53 0.05 -15.86
CA PRO A 8 35.33 0.56 -16.49
C PRO A 8 34.16 0.17 -15.57
N GLN A 9 33.67 1.12 -14.77
CA GLN A 9 32.36 0.98 -14.17
C GLN A 9 31.36 0.90 -15.32
N ASN A 10 30.79 -0.29 -15.53
CA ASN A 10 29.69 -0.51 -16.46
C ASN A 10 28.43 0.18 -15.90
N VAL A 11 28.40 1.50 -16.00
CA VAL A 11 27.17 2.28 -15.91
C VAL A 11 26.35 1.89 -17.14
N GLY A 12 25.22 1.22 -16.92
CA GLY A 12 24.28 0.89 -17.98
C GLY A 12 23.91 2.12 -18.82
N PRO A 13 23.31 1.95 -20.00
CA PRO A 13 23.09 3.04 -20.95
C PRO A 13 22.37 4.22 -20.28
N CYS A 14 23.12 5.31 -20.12
CA CYS A 14 22.63 6.59 -19.61
C CYS A 14 21.95 7.35 -20.76
N MET A 15 20.73 7.84 -20.53
CA MET A 15 20.03 8.72 -21.47
C MET A 15 19.73 10.06 -20.81
N TRP A 16 20.01 11.13 -21.55
CA TRP A 16 19.66 12.48 -21.14
C TRP A 16 18.17 12.71 -21.30
N VAL A 17 17.52 13.08 -20.21
CA VAL A 17 16.09 13.39 -20.17
C VAL A 17 15.93 14.84 -19.69
N PRO A 18 15.03 15.64 -20.29
CA PRO A 18 14.74 16.97 -19.78
C PRO A 18 14.31 16.93 -18.31
N LEU A 19 14.78 17.88 -17.50
CA LEU A 19 14.53 17.89 -16.04
C LEU A 19 13.02 17.84 -15.71
N SER A 20 12.18 18.50 -16.50
CA SER A 20 10.73 18.47 -16.34
C SER A 20 10.15 17.06 -16.51
N VAL A 21 10.65 16.31 -17.51
CA VAL A 21 10.22 14.93 -17.79
C VAL A 21 10.70 14.00 -16.67
N TYR A 22 11.97 14.11 -16.25
CA TYR A 22 12.49 13.33 -15.13
C TYR A 22 11.69 13.58 -13.83
N THR A 23 11.37 14.84 -13.55
CA THR A 23 10.58 15.23 -12.37
C THR A 23 9.17 14.65 -12.43
N ALA A 24 8.51 14.75 -13.60
CA ALA A 24 7.18 14.17 -13.81
C ALA A 24 7.19 12.65 -13.66
N MET A 25 8.17 11.96 -14.25
CA MET A 25 8.35 10.51 -14.12
C MET A 25 8.59 10.10 -12.66
N THR A 26 9.45 10.83 -11.94
CA THR A 26 9.74 10.54 -10.53
C THR A 26 8.48 10.67 -9.68
N LYS A 27 7.71 11.75 -9.87
CA LYS A 27 6.44 11.96 -9.16
C LYS A 27 5.42 10.86 -9.49
N GLN A 28 5.29 10.50 -10.76
CA GLN A 28 4.41 9.42 -11.19
C GLN A 28 4.81 8.08 -10.57
N ASN A 29 6.12 7.77 -10.58
CA ASN A 29 6.64 6.53 -10.00
C ASN A 29 6.38 6.48 -8.50
N GLN A 30 6.55 7.59 -7.78
CA GLN A 30 6.20 7.67 -6.36
C GLN A 30 4.71 7.38 -6.11
N THR A 31 3.80 8.03 -6.86
CA THR A 31 2.36 7.77 -6.74
C THR A 31 2.01 6.32 -7.04
N TYR A 32 2.65 5.73 -8.05
CA TYR A 32 2.43 4.34 -8.41
C TYR A 32 2.93 3.37 -7.33
N MET A 33 4.09 3.63 -6.73
CA MET A 33 4.60 2.83 -5.61
C MET A 33 3.67 2.88 -4.40
N TYR A 34 3.08 4.03 -4.10
CA TYR A 34 2.06 4.11 -3.05
C TYR A 34 0.85 3.24 -3.37
N LEU A 35 0.33 3.31 -4.59
CA LEU A 35 -0.81 2.49 -5.00
C LEU A 35 -0.52 0.99 -4.83
N LEU A 36 0.63 0.51 -5.31
CA LEU A 36 1.05 -0.88 -5.12
C LEU A 36 1.10 -1.26 -3.64
N SER A 37 1.72 -0.42 -2.80
CA SER A 37 1.82 -0.69 -1.36
C SER A 37 0.46 -0.78 -0.68
N TYR A 38 -0.53 0.02 -1.09
CA TYR A 38 -1.88 -0.06 -0.53
C TYR A 38 -2.61 -1.33 -0.97
N MET A 39 -2.37 -1.81 -2.19
CA MET A 39 -2.90 -3.09 -2.65
C MET A 39 -2.31 -4.26 -1.86
N ASP A 40 -0.99 -4.28 -1.66
CA ASP A 40 -0.30 -5.34 -0.90
C ASP A 40 -0.76 -5.37 0.57
N LEU A 41 -0.94 -4.19 1.18
CA LEU A 41 -1.45 -4.07 2.55
C LEU A 41 -2.90 -4.57 2.65
N TRP A 42 -3.73 -4.28 1.65
CA TRP A 42 -5.10 -4.75 1.60
C TRP A 42 -5.16 -6.28 1.48
N GLU A 43 -4.38 -6.87 0.58
CA GLU A 43 -4.27 -8.32 0.45
C GLU A 43 -3.76 -8.97 1.73
N THR A 44 -2.80 -8.34 2.41
CA THR A 44 -2.31 -8.80 3.71
C THR A 44 -3.43 -8.80 4.76
N ALA A 45 -4.25 -7.74 4.81
CA ALA A 45 -5.37 -7.66 5.72
C ALA A 45 -6.41 -8.75 5.45
N ASP A 46 -6.79 -8.97 4.18
CA ASP A 46 -7.72 -10.04 3.79
C ASP A 46 -7.19 -11.41 4.24
N ASN A 47 -5.91 -11.70 3.99
CA ASN A 47 -5.28 -12.94 4.44
C ASN A 47 -5.31 -13.13 5.96
N LEU A 48 -5.11 -12.06 6.75
CA LEU A 48 -5.20 -12.12 8.21
C LEU A 48 -6.62 -12.43 8.68
N VAL A 49 -7.64 -11.89 8.01
CA VAL A 49 -9.05 -12.16 8.33
C VAL A 49 -9.39 -13.62 8.06
N PHE A 50 -9.09 -14.10 6.84
CA PHE A 50 -9.42 -15.46 6.42
C PHE A 50 -8.63 -16.52 7.18
N ASN A 51 -7.31 -16.36 7.30
CA ASN A 51 -6.45 -17.35 7.95
C ASN A 51 -6.53 -17.28 9.48
N GLY A 52 -6.86 -16.12 10.04
CA GLY A 52 -7.01 -15.91 11.48
C GLY A 52 -8.36 -16.37 12.05
N GLY A 53 -9.30 -16.80 11.20
CA GLY A 53 -10.64 -17.20 11.64
C GLY A 53 -11.51 -16.03 12.12
N TYR A 54 -11.18 -14.80 11.72
CA TYR A 54 -11.90 -13.60 12.12
C TYR A 54 -13.07 -13.24 11.18
N THR A 55 -13.34 -14.07 10.18
CA THR A 55 -14.35 -13.81 9.14
C THR A 55 -15.72 -13.45 9.71
N GLU A 56 -16.20 -14.15 10.75
CA GLU A 56 -17.52 -13.88 11.31
C GLU A 56 -17.59 -12.49 11.98
N PHE A 57 -16.53 -12.07 12.65
CA PHE A 57 -16.44 -10.73 13.25
C PHE A 57 -16.61 -9.65 12.17
N PHE A 58 -15.91 -9.79 11.04
CA PHE A 58 -15.98 -8.83 9.93
C PHE A 58 -17.30 -8.93 9.16
N ILE A 59 -17.91 -10.11 9.01
CA ILE A 59 -19.26 -10.26 8.44
C ILE A 59 -20.30 -9.49 9.26
N GLU A 60 -20.25 -9.61 10.59
CA GLU A 60 -21.17 -8.88 11.46
C GLU A 60 -20.91 -7.37 11.40
N LEU A 61 -19.65 -6.96 11.32
CA LEU A 61 -19.28 -5.55 11.17
C LEU A 61 -19.77 -4.99 9.81
N ASP A 62 -19.63 -5.75 8.73
CA ASP A 62 -20.13 -5.41 7.39
C ASP A 62 -21.64 -5.20 7.37
N ARG A 63 -22.40 -6.01 8.13
CA ARG A 63 -23.85 -5.84 8.29
C ARG A 63 -24.22 -4.53 9.00
N LEU A 64 -23.35 -4.00 9.85
CA LEU A 64 -23.59 -2.77 10.65
C LEU A 64 -23.21 -1.47 9.92
N CYS A 65 -22.24 -1.50 9.01
CA CYS A 65 -21.72 -0.30 8.36
C CYS A 65 -21.41 -0.42 6.86
N LYS A 66 -21.90 -1.47 6.20
CA LYS A 66 -21.55 -1.86 4.82
C LYS A 66 -20.10 -2.42 4.74
N PRO A 67 -19.83 -3.37 3.84
CA PRO A 67 -18.48 -3.84 3.59
C PRO A 67 -17.51 -2.72 3.25
N LEU A 68 -16.35 -2.74 3.89
CA LEU A 68 -15.24 -1.87 3.53
C LEU A 68 -14.55 -2.44 2.29
N THR A 69 -14.20 -1.55 1.36
CA THR A 69 -13.51 -1.91 0.12
C THR A 69 -12.28 -1.03 -0.07
N LEU A 70 -11.35 -1.43 -0.93
CA LEU A 70 -10.16 -0.63 -1.26
C LEU A 70 -10.51 0.79 -1.76
N HIS A 71 -11.68 0.95 -2.39
CA HIS A 71 -12.16 2.23 -2.93
C HIS A 71 -13.05 3.01 -1.98
N SER A 72 -13.27 2.51 -0.75
CA SER A 72 -14.06 3.21 0.26
C SER A 72 -13.39 4.54 0.64
N SER A 73 -14.21 5.52 1.01
CA SER A 73 -13.69 6.82 1.44
C SER A 73 -12.98 6.72 2.79
N LEU A 74 -12.13 7.69 3.10
CA LEU A 74 -11.50 7.78 4.43
C LEU A 74 -12.55 7.89 5.54
N THR A 75 -13.68 8.54 5.28
CA THR A 75 -14.79 8.67 6.23
C THR A 75 -15.46 7.31 6.50
N ASP A 76 -15.63 6.49 5.46
CA ASP A 76 -16.15 5.12 5.60
C ASP A 76 -15.16 4.27 6.40
N LEU A 77 -13.86 4.36 6.10
CA LEU A 77 -12.79 3.67 6.85
C LEU A 77 -12.82 4.02 8.34
N VAL A 78 -12.83 5.31 8.68
CA VAL A 78 -12.85 5.76 10.06
C VAL A 78 -14.11 5.29 10.78
N THR A 79 -15.26 5.34 10.11
CA THR A 79 -16.53 4.87 10.67
C THR A 79 -16.49 3.36 10.94
N TYR A 80 -15.99 2.58 9.98
CA TYR A 80 -15.87 1.13 10.05
C TYR A 80 -14.95 0.71 11.20
N ILE A 81 -13.77 1.33 11.31
CA ILE A 81 -12.80 1.06 12.40
C ILE A 81 -13.40 1.39 13.77
N ARG A 82 -14.06 2.55 13.91
CA ARG A 82 -14.66 2.94 15.21
C ARG A 82 -15.72 1.93 15.66
N LYS A 83 -16.60 1.52 14.75
CA LYS A 83 -17.61 0.48 15.02
C LYS A 83 -16.95 -0.87 15.36
N GLY A 84 -15.88 -1.25 14.65
CA GLY A 84 -15.11 -2.45 14.95
C GLY A 84 -14.52 -2.42 16.36
N ILE A 85 -13.90 -1.32 16.77
CA ILE A 85 -13.36 -1.12 18.13
C ILE A 85 -14.48 -1.19 19.18
N GLU A 86 -15.62 -0.55 18.93
CA GLU A 86 -16.77 -0.60 19.83
C GLU A 86 -17.31 -2.03 20.00
N LYS A 87 -17.33 -2.83 18.93
CA LYS A 87 -17.71 -4.24 18.95
C LYS A 87 -16.71 -5.08 19.75
N LEU A 88 -15.40 -4.93 19.49
CA LEU A 88 -14.34 -5.62 20.23
C LEU A 88 -14.44 -5.38 21.74
N LYS A 89 -14.75 -4.14 22.16
CA LYS A 89 -14.94 -3.80 23.58
C LYS A 89 -16.14 -4.46 24.25
N LYS A 90 -17.15 -4.89 23.47
CA LYS A 90 -18.33 -5.59 23.99
C LYS A 90 -18.12 -7.09 24.10
N GLU A 91 -17.19 -7.63 23.32
CA GLU A 91 -16.85 -9.06 23.24
C GLU A 91 -15.63 -9.43 24.09
N SER A 92 -14.95 -8.44 24.68
CA SER A 92 -13.88 -8.59 25.69
C SER A 92 -14.45 -8.67 27.10
#